data_AF-A0A4Y7NGX0-F1
#
_entry.id   AF-A0A4Y7NGX0-F1
#
_cell.length_a   1.000
_cell.length_b   1.000
_cell.length_c   1.000
_cell.angle_alpha   90.00
_cell.angle_beta   90.00
_cell.angle_gamma   90.00
#
_symmetry.space_group_name_H-M   'P 1'
#
loop_
_entity.id
_entity.type
_entity.pdbx_description
1 polymer ?
#
loop_
_entity_poly.entity_id
_entity_poly.type
_entity_poly.pdbx_seq_one_letter_code
_entity_poly.pdbx_strand_id
1 'polypeptide(L)'
;MVGQKVDGVAKNMKPSIQNGAGKSKTQLALAITKDIYHIDGLRGFYRGYIASLFTYVPSSALWWTFYHLYQDHLNNLFPSWFPHLGIQCTSAILGGLTTTTLINPLDIVRARLQVQRLDSIGQTFRILWREERFYTFTKGLTARLIMSTFYSFSIILGYESVKRWSVKEQYREQIRW
;
A
#
# COMPACT_ATOMS: atom_id res chain seq x y z
N MET A 1 -19.22 -1.36 -23.76
CA MET A 1 -18.10 -1.72 -24.66
C MET A 1 -16.77 -1.99 -23.94
N VAL A 2 -16.50 -1.48 -22.73
CA VAL A 2 -15.27 -1.81 -21.96
C VAL A 2 -15.25 -3.25 -21.43
N GLY A 3 -16.41 -3.82 -21.07
CA GLY A 3 -16.51 -5.21 -20.59
C GLY A 3 -16.05 -6.27 -21.60
N GLN A 4 -16.32 -6.08 -22.89
CA GLN A 4 -15.97 -7.05 -23.94
C GLN A 4 -14.45 -7.24 -24.14
N LYS A 5 -13.63 -6.21 -23.86
CA LYS A 5 -12.17 -6.31 -24.00
C LYS A 5 -11.54 -7.05 -22.81
N VAL A 6 -12.16 -6.96 -21.62
CA VAL A 6 -11.75 -7.70 -20.41
C VAL A 6 -12.13 -9.18 -20.53
N ASP A 7 -13.32 -9.48 -21.08
CA ASP A 7 -13.78 -10.85 -21.29
C ASP A 7 -12.95 -11.63 -22.32
N GLY A 8 -12.43 -10.94 -23.35
CA GLY A 8 -11.54 -11.54 -24.35
C GLY A 8 -10.17 -11.94 -23.80
N VAL A 9 -9.58 -11.13 -22.92
CA VAL A 9 -8.27 -11.43 -22.28
C VAL A 9 -8.45 -12.47 -21.16
N ALA A 10 -9.54 -12.41 -20.40
CA ALA A 10 -9.88 -13.42 -19.40
C ALA A 10 -10.17 -14.80 -20.02
N LYS A 11 -10.68 -14.86 -21.26
CA LYS A 11 -10.82 -16.13 -22.01
C LYS A 11 -9.47 -16.74 -22.37
N ASN A 12 -8.45 -15.93 -22.69
CA ASN A 12 -7.12 -16.40 -23.06
C ASN A 12 -6.19 -16.70 -21.86
N MET A 13 -6.52 -16.23 -20.65
CA MET A 13 -5.76 -16.51 -19.41
C MET A 13 -6.23 -17.78 -18.68
N LYS A 14 -7.37 -18.36 -19.10
CA LYS A 14 -7.95 -19.58 -18.51
C LYS A 14 -7.26 -20.92 -18.86
N PRO A 15 -6.52 -21.13 -19.97
CA PRO A 15 -6.15 -22.48 -20.38
C PRO A 15 -5.07 -23.13 -19.49
N SER A 16 -4.24 -22.34 -18.78
CA SER A 16 -3.14 -22.85 -17.95
C SER A 16 -3.51 -23.07 -16.47
N ILE A 17 -4.40 -22.25 -15.91
CA ILE A 17 -4.83 -22.35 -14.50
C ILE A 17 -5.82 -23.52 -14.30
N GLN A 18 -6.69 -23.81 -15.27
CA GLN A 18 -7.63 -24.94 -15.18
C GLN A 18 -6.93 -26.32 -15.20
N ASN A 19 -5.72 -26.40 -15.76
CA ASN A 19 -4.89 -27.61 -15.79
C ASN A 19 -3.93 -27.72 -14.57
N GLY A 20 -4.18 -26.98 -13.49
CA GLY A 20 -3.32 -26.88 -12.31
C GLY A 20 -3.59 -27.89 -11.19
N ALA A 21 -4.58 -28.78 -11.35
CA ALA A 21 -4.88 -29.84 -10.39
C ALA A 21 -3.74 -30.89 -10.37
N GLY A 22 -2.66 -30.60 -9.62
CA GLY A 22 -1.51 -31.49 -9.44
C GLY A 22 -0.13 -30.88 -9.65
N LYS A 23 -0.02 -29.58 -10.01
CA LYS A 23 1.29 -28.93 -10.25
C LYS A 23 1.89 -28.32 -8.99
N SER A 24 3.21 -28.42 -8.84
CA SER A 24 3.95 -27.76 -7.76
C SER A 24 3.83 -26.22 -7.87
N LYS A 25 3.84 -25.52 -6.73
CA LYS A 25 3.72 -24.04 -6.67
C LYS A 25 4.75 -23.33 -7.57
N THR A 26 5.93 -23.92 -7.75
CA THR A 26 6.98 -23.40 -8.64
C THR A 26 6.63 -23.52 -10.11
N GLN A 27 6.02 -24.63 -10.52
CA GLN A 27 5.59 -24.87 -11.90
C GLN A 27 4.43 -23.94 -12.29
N LEU A 28 3.55 -23.63 -11.35
CA LEU A 28 2.47 -22.66 -11.55
C LEU A 28 3.03 -21.24 -11.74
N ALA A 29 3.98 -20.82 -10.91
CA ALA A 29 4.62 -19.51 -11.04
C ALA A 29 5.35 -19.35 -12.38
N LEU A 30 6.08 -20.39 -12.81
CA LEU A 30 6.75 -20.42 -14.12
C LEU A 30 5.75 -20.36 -15.29
N ALA A 31 4.63 -21.10 -15.20
CA ALA A 31 3.58 -21.08 -16.22
C ALA A 31 2.97 -19.68 -16.35
N ILE A 32 2.60 -19.03 -15.23
CA ILE A 32 2.05 -17.67 -15.24
C ILE A 32 3.05 -16.66 -15.82
N THR A 33 4.33 -16.78 -15.44
CA THR A 33 5.40 -15.90 -15.96
C THR A 33 5.54 -16.03 -17.48
N LYS A 34 5.54 -17.27 -17.99
CA LYS A 34 5.62 -17.57 -19.42
C LYS A 34 4.39 -17.05 -20.17
N ASP A 35 3.20 -17.21 -19.60
CA ASP A 35 1.94 -16.72 -20.19
C ASP A 35 1.91 -15.19 -20.27
N ILE A 36 2.33 -14.48 -19.22
CA ILE A 36 2.42 -13.01 -19.22
C ILE A 36 3.40 -12.54 -20.31
N TYR A 37 4.56 -13.18 -20.42
CA TYR A 37 5.56 -12.85 -21.44
C TYR A 37 5.04 -13.08 -22.87
N HIS A 38 4.31 -14.17 -23.11
CA HIS A 38 3.75 -14.44 -24.44
C HIS A 38 2.62 -13.50 -24.85
N ILE A 39 1.79 -13.05 -23.89
CA ILE A 39 0.61 -12.21 -24.19
C ILE A 39 0.99 -10.73 -24.33
N ASP A 40 1.70 -10.19 -23.33
CA ASP A 40 1.93 -8.75 -23.18
C ASP A 40 3.42 -8.37 -23.34
N GLY A 41 4.30 -9.36 -23.57
CA GLY A 41 5.75 -9.15 -23.64
C GLY A 41 6.34 -8.62 -22.33
N LEU A 42 7.48 -7.93 -22.43
CA LEU A 42 8.11 -7.27 -21.28
C LEU A 42 7.26 -6.16 -20.66
N ARG A 43 6.39 -5.51 -21.46
CA ARG A 43 5.50 -4.44 -20.98
C ARG A 43 4.41 -4.97 -20.04
N GLY A 44 4.03 -6.24 -20.15
CA GLY A 44 3.06 -6.89 -19.26
C GLY A 44 3.49 -6.85 -17.79
N PHE A 45 4.78 -7.05 -17.52
CA PHE A 45 5.31 -7.06 -16.14
C PHE A 45 5.28 -5.70 -15.45
N TYR A 46 5.37 -4.61 -16.21
CA TYR A 46 5.33 -3.24 -15.68
C TYR A 46 3.93 -2.61 -15.76
N ARG A 47 2.92 -3.38 -16.18
CA ARG A 47 1.55 -2.89 -16.30
C ARG A 47 1.01 -2.55 -14.91
N GLY A 48 0.63 -1.28 -14.72
CA GLY A 48 0.19 -0.76 -13.41
C GLY A 48 1.32 -0.37 -12.46
N TYR A 49 2.59 -0.50 -12.85
CA TYR A 49 3.73 -0.05 -12.04
C TYR A 49 3.68 1.47 -11.80
N ILE A 50 3.48 2.25 -12.87
CA ILE A 50 3.36 3.71 -12.79
C ILE A 50 2.20 4.13 -11.89
N ALA A 51 1.03 3.50 -12.04
CA ALA A 51 -0.12 3.77 -11.16
C ALA A 51 0.18 3.42 -9.69
N SER A 52 0.97 2.38 -9.46
CA SER A 52 1.44 2.02 -8.13
C SER A 52 2.34 3.11 -7.56
N LEU A 53 3.32 3.61 -8.33
CA LEU A 53 4.18 4.72 -7.91
C LEU A 53 3.37 5.96 -7.53
N PHE A 54 2.40 6.35 -8.36
CA PHE A 54 1.53 7.49 -8.08
C PHE A 54 0.69 7.35 -6.81
N THR A 55 0.47 6.13 -6.31
CA THR A 55 -0.21 5.91 -5.03
C THR A 55 0.77 5.78 -3.87
N TYR A 56 1.86 5.03 -4.06
CA TYR A 56 2.84 4.75 -3.01
C TYR A 56 3.67 5.97 -2.63
N VAL A 57 4.13 6.76 -3.60
CA VAL A 57 4.99 7.93 -3.33
C VAL A 57 4.26 8.96 -2.45
N PRO A 58 3.02 9.40 -2.78
CA PRO A 58 2.28 10.30 -1.91
C PRO A 58 1.94 9.67 -0.55
N SER A 59 1.63 8.36 -0.53
CA SER A 59 1.33 7.65 0.72
C SER A 59 2.51 7.69 1.69
N SER A 60 3.71 7.35 1.22
CA SER A 60 4.91 7.40 2.05
C SER A 60 5.25 8.83 2.48
N ALA A 61 5.12 9.81 1.59
CA ALA A 61 5.38 11.21 1.92
C ALA A 61 4.43 11.72 3.02
N LEU A 62 3.12 11.46 2.89
CA LEU A 62 2.13 11.85 3.89
C LEU A 62 2.37 11.13 5.22
N TRP A 63 2.65 9.82 5.20
CA TRP A 63 2.88 9.06 6.42
C TRP A 63 4.02 9.64 7.25
N TRP A 64 5.17 9.87 6.63
CA TRP A 64 6.31 10.47 7.31
C TRP A 64 6.04 11.91 7.73
N THR A 65 5.35 12.70 6.92
CA THR A 65 5.01 14.09 7.25
C THR A 65 4.12 14.15 8.50
N PHE A 66 3.01 13.39 8.51
CA PHE A 66 2.11 13.37 9.66
C PHE A 66 2.75 12.74 10.89
N TYR A 67 3.58 11.70 10.72
CA TYR A 67 4.35 11.14 11.82
C TYR A 67 5.19 12.21 12.55
N HIS A 68 5.97 13.01 11.82
CA HIS A 68 6.79 14.06 12.41
C HIS A 68 5.93 15.19 13.00
N LEU A 69 4.88 15.63 12.29
CA LEU A 69 3.97 16.66 12.80
C LEU A 69 3.33 16.25 14.13
N TYR A 70 2.82 15.01 14.22
CA TYR A 70 2.24 14.50 15.46
C TYR A 70 3.30 14.26 16.52
N GLN A 71 4.49 13.79 16.16
CA GLN A 71 5.58 13.58 17.12
C GLN A 71 6.02 14.92 17.74
N ASP A 72 6.25 15.97 16.94
CA ASP A 72 6.61 17.30 17.45
C ASP A 72 5.48 17.90 18.31
N HIS A 73 4.21 17.74 17.90
CA HIS A 73 3.08 18.20 18.69
C HIS A 73 2.96 17.48 20.04
N LEU A 74 3.07 16.15 20.05
CA LEU A 74 3.00 15.35 21.26
C LEU A 74 4.22 15.57 22.18
N ASN A 75 5.43 15.78 21.63
CA ASN A 75 6.61 16.13 22.43
C ASN A 75 6.46 17.46 23.16
N ASN A 76 5.73 18.42 22.59
CA ASN A 76 5.47 19.71 23.25
C ASN A 76 4.37 19.62 24.32
N LEU A 77 3.48 18.62 24.22
CA LEU A 77 2.38 18.39 25.15
C LEU A 77 2.79 17.54 26.35
N PHE A 78 3.65 16.54 26.13
CA PHE A 78 4.05 15.60 27.17
C PHE A 78 5.30 16.08 27.92
N PRO A 79 5.32 15.99 29.26
CA PRO A 79 6.50 16.28 30.06
C PRO A 79 7.63 15.26 29.83
N SER A 80 8.88 15.68 30.10
CA SER A 80 10.11 14.93 29.81
C SER A 80 10.24 13.55 30.46
N TRP A 81 9.40 13.21 31.45
CA TRP A 81 9.38 11.89 32.08
C TRP A 81 8.63 10.84 31.27
N PHE A 82 7.81 11.24 30.29
CA PHE A 82 7.02 10.30 29.51
C PHE A 82 7.91 9.51 28.53
N PRO A 83 7.72 8.19 28.37
CA PRO A 83 8.56 7.38 27.50
C PRO A 83 8.47 7.85 26.04
N HIS A 84 9.61 8.26 25.48
CA HIS A 84 9.69 8.75 24.10
C HIS A 84 9.16 7.73 23.07
N LEU A 85 9.36 6.43 23.33
CA LEU A 85 8.81 5.35 22.51
C LEU A 85 7.27 5.38 22.46
N GLY A 86 6.61 5.74 23.55
CA GLY A 86 5.15 5.88 23.59
C GLY A 86 4.65 7.04 22.73
N ILE A 87 5.41 8.14 22.68
CA ILE A 87 5.11 9.30 21.82
C ILE A 87 5.23 8.90 20.35
N GLN A 88 6.32 8.22 19.99
CA GLN A 88 6.57 7.74 18.62
C GLN A 88 5.53 6.72 18.16
N CYS A 89 5.14 5.78 19.01
CA CYS A 89 4.09 4.81 18.68
C CYS A 89 2.75 5.51 18.46
N THR A 90 2.39 6.45 19.34
CA THR A 90 1.14 7.22 19.21
C THR A 90 1.13 8.09 17.97
N SER A 91 2.22 8.82 17.69
CA SER A 91 2.34 9.66 16.51
C SER A 91 2.28 8.85 15.21
N ALA A 92 2.84 7.64 15.19
CA ALA A 92 2.79 6.76 14.03
C ALA A 92 1.40 6.17 13.79
N ILE A 93 0.67 5.82 14.84
CA ILE A 93 -0.73 5.40 14.71
C ILE A 93 -1.57 6.55 14.15
N LEU A 94 -1.48 7.75 14.73
CA LEU A 94 -2.22 8.93 14.25
C LEU A 94 -1.84 9.29 12.80
N GLY A 95 -0.54 9.30 12.48
CA GLY A 95 -0.03 9.55 11.12
C GLY A 95 -0.51 8.51 10.12
N GLY A 96 -0.52 7.23 10.53
CA GLY A 96 -1.06 6.12 9.75
C GLY A 96 -2.55 6.26 9.46
N LEU A 97 -3.36 6.62 10.47
CA LEU A 97 -4.81 6.79 10.31
C LEU A 97 -5.15 7.97 9.40
N THR A 98 -4.50 9.12 9.59
CA THR A 98 -4.70 10.32 8.76
C THR A 98 -4.28 10.06 7.32
N THR A 99 -3.11 9.46 7.11
CA THR A 99 -2.63 9.10 5.76
C THR A 99 -3.55 8.10 5.08
N THR A 100 -3.96 7.05 5.80
CA THR A 100 -4.86 6.02 5.27
C THR A 100 -6.17 6.63 4.82
N THR A 101 -6.74 7.56 5.59
CA THR A 101 -8.00 8.23 5.25
C THR A 101 -7.86 9.06 3.96
N LEU A 102 -6.76 9.82 3.83
CA LEU A 102 -6.52 10.67 2.66
C LEU A 102 -6.19 9.87 1.39
N ILE A 103 -5.41 8.79 1.53
CA ILE A 103 -4.94 7.98 0.41
C ILE A 103 -5.95 6.89 0.01
N ASN A 104 -6.96 6.61 0.86
CA ASN A 104 -7.93 5.54 0.60
C ASN A 104 -8.52 5.56 -0.82
N PRO A 105 -8.96 6.71 -1.37
CA PRO A 105 -9.52 6.77 -2.71
C PRO A 105 -8.51 6.39 -3.80
N LEU A 106 -7.25 6.82 -3.66
CA LEU A 106 -6.19 6.52 -4.64
C LEU A 106 -5.86 5.03 -4.68
N ASP A 107 -5.80 4.38 -3.52
CA ASP A 107 -5.59 2.93 -3.45
C ASP A 107 -6.74 2.13 -4.07
N ILE A 108 -7.97 2.60 -3.94
CA ILE A 108 -9.12 1.93 -4.57
C ILE A 108 -9.03 2.04 -6.09
N VAL A 109 -8.65 3.22 -6.61
CA VAL A 109 -8.41 3.41 -8.04
C VAL A 109 -7.28 2.51 -8.51
N ARG A 110 -6.16 2.42 -7.78
CA ARG A 110 -5.05 1.50 -8.10
C ARG A 110 -5.52 0.04 -8.10
N ALA A 111 -6.24 -0.39 -7.07
CA ALA A 111 -6.72 -1.76 -6.94
C ALA A 111 -7.66 -2.14 -8.10
N ARG A 112 -8.59 -1.24 -8.47
CA ARG A 112 -9.47 -1.48 -9.62
C ARG A 112 -8.72 -1.48 -10.95
N LEU A 113 -7.75 -0.59 -11.13
CA LEU A 113 -6.90 -0.57 -12.33
C LEU A 113 -6.17 -1.92 -12.52
N GLN A 114 -5.61 -2.48 -11.45
CA GLN A 114 -4.89 -3.76 -11.48
C GLN A 114 -5.83 -4.96 -11.68
N VAL A 115 -6.96 -5.01 -10.97
CA VAL A 115 -7.91 -6.13 -11.06
C VAL A 115 -8.61 -6.18 -12.42
N GLN A 116 -9.04 -5.03 -12.95
CA GLN A 116 -9.77 -4.97 -14.22
C GLN A 116 -8.83 -4.81 -15.43
N ARG A 117 -7.51 -4.74 -15.22
CA ARG A 117 -6.50 -4.51 -16.26
C ARG A 117 -6.85 -3.30 -17.15
N LEU A 118 -7.21 -2.18 -16.52
CA LEU A 118 -7.49 -0.93 -17.22
C LEU A 118 -6.19 -0.18 -17.52
N ASP A 119 -6.13 0.52 -18.66
CA ASP A 119 -4.90 1.18 -19.11
C ASP A 119 -4.75 2.62 -18.60
N SER A 120 -5.82 3.23 -18.08
CA SER A 120 -5.82 4.64 -17.67
C SER A 120 -6.47 4.87 -16.31
N ILE A 121 -5.73 5.57 -15.43
CA ILE A 121 -6.19 5.97 -14.09
C ILE A 121 -7.43 6.87 -14.18
N GLY A 122 -7.47 7.81 -15.13
CA GLY A 122 -8.60 8.73 -15.30
C GLY A 122 -9.88 8.03 -15.74
N GLN A 123 -9.76 7.01 -16.61
CA GLN A 123 -10.90 6.18 -17.00
C GLN A 123 -11.40 5.35 -15.81
N THR A 124 -10.50 4.73 -15.06
CA THR A 124 -10.85 3.98 -13.85
C THR A 124 -11.57 4.85 -12.82
N PHE A 125 -11.07 6.07 -12.58
CA PHE A 125 -11.72 7.03 -11.67
C PHE A 125 -13.12 7.39 -12.14
N ARG A 126 -13.32 7.66 -13.44
CA ARG A 126 -14.64 7.99 -13.99
C ARG A 126 -15.63 6.83 -13.87
N ILE A 127 -15.18 5.60 -14.08
CA ILE A 127 -16.01 4.39 -13.91
C ILE A 127 -16.41 4.24 -12.43
N LEU A 128 -15.45 4.32 -11.52
CA LEU A 128 -15.68 4.25 -10.07
C LEU A 128 -16.66 5.32 -9.60
N TRP A 129 -16.47 6.56 -10.06
CA TRP A 129 -17.35 7.67 -9.72
C TRP A 129 -18.79 7.44 -10.20
N ARG A 130 -18.97 6.80 -11.37
CA ARG A 130 -20.29 6.51 -11.91
C ARG A 130 -20.97 5.33 -11.21
N GLU A 131 -20.21 4.32 -10.78
CA GLU A 131 -20.73 3.10 -10.16
C GLU A 131 -20.99 3.25 -8.65
N GLU A 132 -20.05 3.83 -7.91
CA GLU A 132 -20.04 3.81 -6.44
C GLU A 132 -20.14 5.21 -5.79
N ARG A 133 -19.90 6.29 -6.55
CA ARG A 133 -19.97 7.69 -6.10
C ARG A 133 -19.23 7.91 -4.77
N PHE A 134 -19.94 8.32 -3.71
CA PHE A 134 -19.37 8.62 -2.40
C PHE A 134 -19.03 7.37 -1.58
N TYR A 135 -19.65 6.22 -1.88
CA TYR A 135 -19.37 4.98 -1.15
C TYR A 135 -17.92 4.50 -1.38
N THR A 136 -17.31 4.90 -2.50
CA THR A 136 -15.89 4.67 -2.77
C THR A 136 -14.99 5.18 -1.66
N PHE A 137 -15.29 6.30 -1.01
CA PHE A 137 -14.40 6.88 0.01
C PHE A 137 -14.39 6.09 1.32
N THR A 138 -15.49 5.42 1.66
CA THR A 138 -15.65 4.67 2.90
C THR A 138 -15.48 3.16 2.73
N LYS A 139 -15.52 2.66 1.48
CA LYS A 139 -15.39 1.23 1.17
C LYS A 139 -14.05 0.68 1.66
N GLY A 140 -14.11 -0.29 2.57
CA GLY A 140 -12.94 -0.94 3.16
C GLY A 140 -12.12 -0.05 4.10
N LEU A 141 -12.55 1.19 4.37
CA LEU A 141 -11.78 2.13 5.19
C LEU A 141 -11.58 1.61 6.62
N THR A 142 -12.61 1.04 7.25
CA THR A 142 -12.52 0.52 8.62
C THR A 142 -11.48 -0.59 8.76
N ALA A 143 -11.52 -1.59 7.87
CA ALA A 143 -10.54 -2.67 7.83
C ALA A 143 -9.12 -2.13 7.63
N ARG A 144 -8.98 -1.10 6.78
CA ARG A 144 -7.69 -0.45 6.53
C ARG A 144 -7.17 0.36 7.71
N LEU A 145 -8.04 1.07 8.44
CA LEU A 145 -7.64 1.83 9.62
C LEU A 145 -7.13 0.88 10.71
N ILE A 146 -7.83 -0.24 10.93
CA ILE A 146 -7.40 -1.28 11.87
C ILE A 146 -6.03 -1.82 11.46
N MET A 147 -5.88 -2.23 10.20
CA MET A 147 -4.60 -2.73 9.68
C MET A 147 -3.48 -1.68 9.81
N SER A 148 -3.76 -0.42 9.51
CA SER A 148 -2.80 0.69 9.58
C SER A 148 -2.30 0.92 11.01
N THR A 149 -3.17 0.79 12.01
CA THR A 149 -2.79 0.90 13.42
C THR A 149 -1.78 -0.18 13.81
N PHE A 150 -2.09 -1.45 13.51
CA PHE A 150 -1.19 -2.57 13.81
C PHE A 150 0.13 -2.48 13.05
N TYR A 151 0.07 -2.12 11.77
CA TYR A 151 1.25 -1.97 10.91
C TYR A 151 2.16 -0.83 11.40
N SER A 152 1.59 0.35 11.67
CA SER A 152 2.36 1.53 12.11
C SER A 152 2.98 1.32 13.48
N PHE A 153 2.23 0.71 14.41
CA PHE A 153 2.75 0.33 15.72
C PHE A 153 3.91 -0.66 15.61
N SER A 154 3.75 -1.72 14.80
CA SER A 154 4.77 -2.75 14.64
C SER A 154 6.04 -2.20 13.97
N ILE A 155 5.89 -1.31 12.99
CA ILE A 155 7.03 -0.67 12.33
C ILE A 155 7.84 0.18 13.29
N ILE A 156 7.20 1.09 14.04
CA ILE A 156 7.95 1.97 14.94
C ILE A 156 8.53 1.20 16.11
N LEU A 157 7.76 0.27 16.70
CA LEU A 157 8.27 -0.56 17.77
C LEU A 157 9.50 -1.36 17.31
N GLY A 158 9.43 -1.99 16.13
CA GLY A 158 10.55 -2.72 15.54
C GLY A 158 11.73 -1.81 15.20
N TYR A 159 11.48 -0.70 14.51
CA TYR A 159 12.50 0.25 14.10
C TYR A 159 13.25 0.83 15.30
N GLU A 160 12.55 1.31 16.33
CA GLU A 160 13.18 1.89 17.51
C GLU A 160 13.85 0.84 18.40
N SER A 161 13.32 -0.38 18.48
CA SER A 161 13.99 -1.48 19.19
C SER A 161 15.31 -1.86 18.52
N VAL A 162 15.30 -2.00 17.19
CA VAL A 162 16.49 -2.32 16.40
C VAL A 162 17.49 -1.16 16.45
N LYS A 163 17.02 0.08 16.33
CA LYS A 163 17.85 1.28 16.45
C LYS A 163 18.53 1.33 17.82
N ARG A 164 17.80 1.12 18.92
CA ARG A 164 18.39 1.07 20.27
C ARG A 164 19.47 0.00 20.42
N TRP A 165 19.29 -1.15 19.77
CA TRP A 165 20.26 -2.24 19.84
C TRP A 165 21.47 -2.02 18.94
N SER A 166 21.28 -1.43 17.76
CA SER A 166 22.32 -1.23 16.75
C SER A 166 23.16 0.05 16.96
N VAL A 167 22.66 1.01 17.74
CA VAL A 167 23.36 2.28 17.95
C VAL A 167 24.60 2.05 18.80
N LYS A 168 25.76 2.22 18.18
CA LYS A 168 27.06 2.23 18.86
C LYS A 168 27.14 3.46 19.77
N GLU A 169 27.76 3.30 20.94
CA GLU A 169 27.88 4.34 21.99
C GLU A 169 28.30 5.71 21.43
N GLN A 170 29.23 5.70 20.48
CA GLN A 170 29.78 6.89 19.80
C GLN A 170 28.76 7.76 19.03
N TYR A 171 27.58 7.23 18.69
CA TYR A 171 26.53 7.97 17.97
C TYR A 171 25.32 8.32 18.84
N ARG A 172 25.31 7.93 20.13
CA ARG A 172 24.16 8.16 21.02
C ARG A 172 23.80 9.64 21.18
N GLU A 173 24.78 10.53 21.15
CA GLU A 173 24.57 11.98 21.33
C GLU A 173 24.06 12.68 20.06
N GLN A 174 24.22 12.07 18.89
CA GLN A 174 23.78 12.64 17.60
C GLN A 174 22.36 12.19 17.22
N ILE A 175 21.79 11.23 17.95
CA ILE A 175 20.50 10.65 17.63
C ILE A 175 19.41 11.44 18.32
N ARG A 176 18.52 12.03 17.50
CA ARG A 176 17.23 12.48 17.95
C ARG A 176 16.43 11.22 18.31
N TRP A 177 16.38 10.96 19.62
CA TRP A 177 15.57 9.89 20.18
C TRP A 177 14.12 10.14 19.90
#